data_AF-A0A1Q3UD01-F1
#
_entry.id   AF-A0A1Q3UD01-F1
#
_cell.length_a   1.000
_cell.length_b   1.000
_cell.length_c   1.000
_cell.angle_alpha   90.00
_cell.angle_beta   90.00
_cell.angle_gamma   90.00
#
_symmetry.space_group_name_H-M   'P 1'
#
loop_
_entity.id
_entity.type
_entity.pdbx_description
1 polymer ?
#
loop_
_entity_poly.entity_id
_entity_poly.type
_entity_poly.pdbx_seq_one_letter_code
_entity_poly.pdbx_strand_id
1 'polypeptide(L)'
;MRSKVAQRIQDETPQEVRIFVRQYTDIVVRINELMQEKGYSQKDLAAKMNKKPSEINKWLKGNHNLTLKTLAKLEAELGAPLIYTAREHAHA
;
A
#
# COMPACT_ATOMS: atom_id res chain seq x y z
N MET A 1 -0.80 -11.91 -26.28
CA MET A 1 -2.25 -12.05 -25.98
C MET A 1 -2.41 -12.59 -24.57
N ARG A 2 -3.35 -12.09 -23.76
CA ARG A 2 -3.63 -12.69 -22.44
C ARG A 2 -4.12 -14.12 -22.63
N SER A 3 -3.68 -15.05 -21.78
CA SER A 3 -4.11 -16.44 -21.88
C SER A 3 -5.60 -16.56 -21.57
N LYS A 4 -6.28 -17.56 -22.14
CA LYS A 4 -7.69 -17.85 -21.83
C LYS A 4 -7.91 -18.06 -20.33
N VAL A 5 -6.90 -18.58 -19.63
CA VAL A 5 -6.91 -18.78 -18.18
C VAL A 5 -6.87 -17.44 -17.44
N ALA A 6 -5.97 -16.53 -17.82
CA ALA A 6 -5.87 -15.21 -17.19
C ALA A 6 -7.15 -14.39 -17.37
N GLN A 7 -7.80 -14.52 -18.54
CA GLN A 7 -9.06 -13.83 -18.81
C GLN A 7 -10.19 -14.32 -17.89
N ARG A 8 -10.38 -15.64 -17.74
CA ARG A 8 -11.38 -16.20 -16.83
C ARG A 8 -11.18 -15.78 -15.39
N ILE A 9 -9.93 -15.85 -14.90
CA ILE A 9 -9.60 -15.42 -13.54
C ILE A 9 -10.02 -13.96 -13.35
N GLN A 10 -9.72 -13.09 -14.33
CA GLN A 10 -10.08 -11.68 -14.25
C GLN A 10 -11.60 -11.47 -14.25
N ASP A 11 -12.34 -12.21 -15.06
CA ASP A 11 -13.80 -12.08 -15.19
C ASP A 11 -14.55 -12.62 -13.96
N GLU A 12 -14.01 -13.66 -13.30
CA GLU A 12 -14.57 -14.27 -12.09
C GLU A 12 -14.12 -13.56 -10.80
N THR A 13 -13.10 -12.69 -10.86
CA THR A 13 -12.60 -11.99 -9.67
C THR A 13 -13.64 -10.97 -9.17
N PRO A 14 -14.11 -11.08 -7.91
CA PRO A 14 -15.05 -10.14 -7.34
C PRO A 14 -14.56 -8.69 -7.39
N GLN A 15 -15.48 -7.73 -7.55
CA GLN A 15 -15.14 -6.33 -7.73
C GLN A 15 -14.33 -5.76 -6.55
N GLU A 16 -14.70 -6.14 -5.33
CA GLU A 16 -14.03 -5.76 -4.09
C GLU A 16 -12.58 -6.24 -4.04
N VAL A 17 -12.28 -7.43 -4.58
CA VAL A 17 -10.90 -7.95 -4.66
C VAL A 17 -10.09 -7.11 -5.64
N ARG A 18 -10.67 -6.74 -6.79
CA ARG A 18 -10.01 -5.86 -7.77
C ARG A 18 -9.72 -4.48 -7.18
N ILE A 19 -10.67 -3.92 -6.44
CA ILE A 19 -10.52 -2.63 -5.76
C ILE A 19 -9.42 -2.72 -4.69
N PHE A 20 -9.45 -3.76 -3.87
CA PHE A 20 -8.46 -4.00 -2.82
C PHE A 20 -7.05 -4.11 -3.40
N VAL A 21 -6.83 -4.95 -4.42
CA VAL A 21 -5.51 -5.12 -5.03
C VAL A 21 -4.99 -3.80 -5.59
N ARG A 22 -5.83 -3.05 -6.33
CA ARG A 22 -5.45 -1.74 -6.86
C ARG A 22 -5.03 -0.78 -5.75
N GLN A 23 -5.89 -0.56 -4.76
CA GLN A 23 -5.63 0.37 -3.65
C GLN A 23 -4.39 -0.03 -2.84
N TYR A 24 -4.25 -1.33 -2.56
CA TYR A 24 -3.12 -1.85 -1.81
C TYR A 24 -1.81 -1.65 -2.57
N THR A 25 -1.80 -1.94 -3.88
CA THR A 25 -0.63 -1.70 -4.73
C THR A 25 -0.25 -0.22 -4.74
N ASP A 26 -1.21 0.68 -4.93
CA ASP A 26 -0.96 2.13 -4.95
C ASP A 26 -0.34 2.60 -3.62
N ILE A 27 -0.86 2.11 -2.48
CA ILE A 27 -0.32 2.41 -1.15
C ILE A 27 1.12 1.89 -1.01
N VAL A 28 1.41 0.65 -1.42
CA VAL A 28 2.76 0.09 -1.32
C VAL A 28 3.74 0.83 -2.21
N VAL A 29 3.34 1.21 -3.43
CA VAL A 29 4.17 2.04 -4.31
C VAL A 29 4.50 3.35 -3.61
N ARG A 30 3.49 4.03 -3.05
CA ARG A 30 3.69 5.29 -2.32
C ARG A 30 4.62 5.15 -1.13
N ILE A 31 4.52 4.07 -0.36
CA ILE A 31 5.45 3.79 0.75
C ILE A 31 6.89 3.67 0.22
N ASN A 32 7.10 2.93 -0.87
CA ASN A 32 8.44 2.74 -1.44
C ASN A 32 9.03 4.06 -1.98
N GLU A 33 8.22 4.91 -2.63
CA GLU A 33 8.64 6.25 -3.06
C GLU A 33 9.14 7.08 -1.88
N LEU A 34 8.34 7.19 -0.81
CA LEU A 34 8.71 7.95 0.38
C LEU A 34 9.94 7.38 1.10
N MET A 35 10.10 6.06 1.09
CA MET A 35 11.31 5.42 1.61
C MET A 35 12.54 5.80 0.77
N GLN A 36 12.42 5.82 -0.56
CA GLN A 36 13.50 6.23 -1.46
C GLN A 36 13.86 7.71 -1.26
N GLU A 37 12.86 8.60 -1.18
CA GLU A 37 13.04 10.03 -0.92
C GLU A 37 13.80 10.29 0.40
N LYS A 38 13.57 9.47 1.42
CA LYS A 38 14.27 9.55 2.72
C LYS A 38 15.59 8.78 2.78
N GLY A 39 15.93 7.99 1.77
CA GLY A 39 17.08 7.07 1.80
C GLY A 39 16.92 5.93 2.82
N TYR A 40 15.69 5.53 3.14
CA TYR A 40 15.42 4.44 4.08
C TYR A 40 15.46 3.08 3.39
N SER A 41 16.18 2.12 4.00
CA SER A 41 15.95 0.70 3.72
C SER A 41 14.73 0.18 4.48
N GLN A 42 14.24 -1.02 4.13
CA GLN A 42 13.19 -1.70 4.90
C GLN A 42 13.62 -1.95 6.36
N LYS A 43 14.92 -2.16 6.59
CA LYS A 43 15.47 -2.35 7.94
C LYS A 43 15.41 -1.06 8.74
N ASP A 44 15.69 0.08 8.12
CA ASP A 44 15.63 1.39 8.78
C ASP A 44 14.20 1.75 9.14
N LEU A 45 13.26 1.56 8.21
CA LEU A 45 11.84 1.77 8.48
C LEU A 45 11.36 0.84 9.61
N ALA A 46 11.77 -0.43 9.61
CA ALA A 46 11.44 -1.36 10.69
C ALA A 46 11.95 -0.88 12.05
N ALA A 47 13.21 -0.43 12.13
CA ALA A 47 13.80 0.08 13.35
C ALA A 47 13.06 1.33 13.86
N LYS A 48 12.77 2.28 12.96
CA LYS A 48 12.07 3.52 13.27
C LYS A 48 10.64 3.31 13.74
N MET A 49 9.94 2.35 13.16
CA MET A 49 8.59 1.98 13.59
C MET A 49 8.55 1.07 14.83
N ASN A 50 9.70 0.69 15.39
CA ASN A 50 9.85 -0.33 16.44
C ASN A 50 9.14 -1.65 16.05
N LYS A 51 9.47 -2.14 14.85
CA LYS A 51 8.86 -3.32 14.20
C LYS A 51 9.92 -4.29 13.71
N LYS A 52 9.51 -5.55 13.52
CA LYS A 52 10.40 -6.56 12.91
C LYS A 52 10.51 -6.30 11.41
N PRO A 53 11.68 -6.48 10.78
CA PRO A 53 11.82 -6.40 9.32
C PRO A 53 10.86 -7.34 8.58
N SER A 54 10.52 -8.49 9.18
CA SER A 54 9.54 -9.43 8.62
C SER A 54 8.10 -8.90 8.61
N GLU A 55 7.73 -8.00 9.52
CA GLU A 55 6.43 -7.32 9.48
C GLU A 55 6.38 -6.32 8.31
N ILE A 56 7.40 -5.47 8.17
CA ILE A 56 7.51 -4.53 7.05
C ILE A 56 7.51 -5.26 5.72
N ASN A 57 8.27 -6.36 5.61
CA ASN A 57 8.34 -7.15 4.38
C ASN A 57 6.97 -7.73 3.99
N LYS A 58 6.17 -8.18 4.96
CA LYS A 58 4.82 -8.71 4.71
C LYS A 58 3.87 -7.62 4.18
N TRP A 59 3.98 -6.39 4.70
CA TRP A 59 3.22 -5.26 4.18
C TRP A 59 3.65 -4.90 2.76
N LEU A 60 4.94 -4.84 2.47
CA LEU A 60 5.40 -4.45 1.14
C LEU A 60 5.19 -5.54 0.06
N LYS A 61 5.01 -6.80 0.46
CA LYS A 61 4.71 -7.91 -0.46
C LYS A 61 3.22 -8.14 -0.70
N GLY A 62 2.31 -7.48 0.02
CA GLY A 62 0.88 -7.77 -0.11
C GLY A 62 0.38 -8.98 0.66
N ASN A 63 1.22 -9.56 1.53
CA ASN A 63 0.88 -10.77 2.28
C ASN A 63 0.16 -10.47 3.60
N HIS A 64 -0.07 -9.19 3.93
CA HIS A 64 -0.76 -8.80 5.15
C HIS A 64 -1.48 -7.47 4.98
N ASN A 65 -2.72 -7.40 5.47
CA ASN A 65 -3.51 -6.19 5.37
C ASN A 65 -2.91 -5.05 6.23
N LEU A 66 -3.00 -3.83 5.74
CA LEU A 66 -2.60 -2.62 6.49
C LEU A 66 -3.83 -2.02 7.15
N THR A 67 -3.78 -1.82 8.46
CA THR A 67 -4.84 -1.11 9.18
C THR A 67 -4.67 0.40 9.00
N LEU A 68 -5.75 1.17 9.13
CA LEU A 68 -5.65 2.65 9.14
C LEU A 68 -4.69 3.17 10.22
N LYS A 69 -4.63 2.52 11.39
CA LYS A 69 -3.65 2.86 12.44
C LYS A 69 -2.21 2.58 12.01
N THR A 70 -1.97 1.55 11.21
CA THR A 70 -0.64 1.27 10.63
C THR A 70 -0.27 2.32 9.60
N LEU A 71 -1.21 2.71 8.74
CA LEU A 71 -1.00 3.77 7.75
C LEU A 71 -0.68 5.10 8.41
N ALA A 72 -1.43 5.51 9.43
CA ALA A 72 -1.15 6.75 10.17
C ALA A 72 0.25 6.75 10.80
N LYS A 73 0.72 5.60 11.31
CA LYS A 73 2.09 5.48 11.83
C LYS A 73 3.15 5.59 10.72
N LEU A 74 2.89 5.00 9.56
CA LEU A 74 3.76 5.12 8.40
C LEU A 74 3.81 6.58 7.93
N GLU A 75 2.68 7.27 7.82
CA GLU A 75 2.61 8.68 7.46
C GLU A 75 3.40 9.56 8.44
N ALA A 76 3.28 9.30 9.75
CA ALA A 76 4.04 10.01 10.77
C ALA A 76 5.56 9.82 10.63
N GLU A 77 6.03 8.61 10.32
CA GLU A 77 7.46 8.33 10.15
C GLU A 77 7.99 8.81 8.79
N LEU A 78 7.20 8.63 7.74
CA LEU A 78 7.53 9.00 6.36
C LEU A 78 7.26 10.48 6.07
N GLY A 79 6.61 11.20 6.97
CA GLY A 79 6.41 12.65 6.90
C GLY A 79 5.53 13.13 5.76
N ALA A 80 4.72 12.25 5.16
CA ALA A 80 3.84 12.58 4.05
C ALA A 80 2.62 11.64 4.03
N PRO A 81 1.48 12.09 3.45
CA PRO A 81 0.29 11.24 3.29
C PRO A 81 0.53 10.04 2.36
N LEU A 82 -0.07 8.91 2.71
CA LEU A 82 -0.12 7.68 1.91
C LEU A 82 -1.43 7.55 1.14
N ILE A 83 -2.52 8.09 1.66
CA ILE A 83 -3.84 8.04 1.03
C ILE A 83 -4.32 9.45 0.71
N TYR A 84 -4.79 9.64 -0.52
CA TYR A 84 -5.49 10.84 -0.96
C TYR A 84 -6.93 10.46 -1.28
N THR A 85 -7.89 11.19 -0.70
CA THR A 85 -9.29 11.08 -1.11
C THR A 85 -9.56 12.11 -2.18
N ALA A 86 -10.19 11.69 -3.28
CA ALA A 86 -10.77 12.66 -4.20
C ALA A 86 -11.82 13.45 -3.42
N ARG A 87 -11.60 14.75 -3.21
CA ARG A 87 -12.68 15.62 -2.79
C ARG A 87 -13.57 15.79 -4.01
N GLU A 88 -14.76 15.20 -4.01
CA GLU A 88 -15.84 15.90 -4.68
C GLU A 88 -15.99 17.21 -3.93
N HIS A 89 -15.61 18.31 -4.57
CA HIS A 89 -16.06 19.62 -4.16
C HIS A 89 -17.58 19.61 -4.34
N ALA A 90 -18.30 19.11 -3.35
CA ALA A 90 -19.70 19.42 -3.19
C ALA A 90 -19.76 20.94 -3.00
N HIS A 91 -20.29 21.59 -4.04
CA HIS A 91 -20.62 23.01 -4.19
C HIS A 91 -20.45 23.86 -2.92
N ALA A 92 -19.53 24.83 -3.02
CA ALA A 92 -19.67 26.08 -2.28
C ALA A 92 -20.83 26.91 -2.87
#